data_AF-A0ABD5R0G7-F1
#
_entry.id   AF-A0ABD5R0G7-F1
#
_cell.length_a   1.000
_cell.length_b   1.000
_cell.length_c   1.000
_cell.angle_alpha   90.00
_cell.angle_beta   90.00
_cell.angle_gamma   90.00
#
_symmetry.space_group_name_H-M   'P 1'
#
loop_
_entity.id
_entity.type
_entity.pdbx_description
1 polymer ?
#
loop_
_entity_poly.entity_id
_entity_poly.type
_entity_poly.pdbx_seq_one_letter_code
_entity_poly.pdbx_strand_id
1 'polypeptide(L)'
;MADYDPPVDPFRLEWVSPDRIRRHTRREYPPYRDRLKRFGAVQSGDWDVRNAPPEDPTYGGPPASLFVSETFEDSVLYRSFEAHFEDGVPWAETELVGEALRLVSEPSPERVWHECRTEADVRRRCADLDDLYERIERDGYRSQRQRLGTDPNVGFRHCLRHEMTVDVGRDGDLLVVCGKHRLAVAKLLGLERVPVVFLVRHESWMDRRAALARRSRRLDHPDVPAADE
;
A
#
# COMPACT_ATOMS: atom_id res chain seq x y z
N MET A 1 15.82 15.48 -11.74
CA MET A 1 14.76 15.67 -10.74
C MET A 1 14.16 17.03 -11.04
N ALA A 2 12.87 17.13 -11.34
CA ALA A 2 12.26 18.45 -11.51
C ALA A 2 12.37 19.21 -10.19
N ASP A 3 12.83 20.46 -10.26
CA ASP A 3 13.12 21.31 -9.11
C ASP A 3 11.80 21.95 -8.65
N TYR A 4 11.06 21.23 -7.78
CA TYR A 4 9.78 21.70 -7.25
C TYR A 4 10.03 22.56 -6.01
N ASP A 5 9.35 23.69 -5.94
CA ASP A 5 9.34 24.59 -4.77
C ASP A 5 7.95 24.55 -4.11
N PRO A 6 7.82 24.08 -2.86
CA PRO A 6 8.89 23.57 -1.99
C PRO A 6 9.37 22.17 -2.40
N PRO A 7 10.61 21.79 -2.04
CA PRO A 7 11.16 20.48 -2.39
C PRO A 7 10.31 19.33 -1.84
N VAL A 8 10.43 18.17 -2.49
CA VAL A 8 9.80 16.92 -2.07
C VAL A 8 10.81 16.11 -1.27
N ASP A 9 10.47 15.74 -0.03
CA ASP A 9 11.20 14.70 0.69
C ASP A 9 10.68 13.32 0.22
N PRO A 10 11.49 12.55 -0.51
CA PRO A 10 11.09 11.25 -1.06
C PRO A 10 10.89 10.17 0.02
N PHE A 11 11.40 10.37 1.24
CA PHE A 11 11.34 9.41 2.34
C PHE A 11 10.53 9.91 3.53
N ARG A 12 9.82 11.03 3.37
CA ARG A 12 8.93 11.55 4.41
C ARG A 12 7.90 10.49 4.79
N LEU A 13 7.87 10.21 6.08
CA LEU A 13 6.88 9.34 6.70
C LEU A 13 5.82 10.23 7.34
N GLU A 14 4.58 10.02 6.95
CA GLU A 14 3.43 10.81 7.40
C GLU A 14 2.38 9.90 8.03
N TRP A 15 1.72 10.36 9.08
CA TRP A 15 0.65 9.61 9.72
C TRP A 15 -0.70 10.11 9.23
N VAL A 16 -1.46 9.24 8.56
CA VAL A 16 -2.74 9.57 7.94
C VAL A 16 -3.85 8.68 8.47
N SER A 17 -5.09 9.16 8.48
CA SER A 17 -6.24 8.29 8.73
C SER A 17 -6.33 7.23 7.61
N PRO A 18 -6.50 5.93 7.93
CA PRO A 18 -6.73 4.87 6.95
C PRO A 18 -7.89 5.18 5.99
N ASP A 19 -8.90 5.93 6.44
CA ASP A 19 -10.11 6.25 5.65
C ASP A 19 -9.88 7.31 4.56
N ARG A 20 -8.72 7.98 4.59
CA ARG A 20 -8.25 8.78 3.46
C ARG A 20 -7.74 7.92 2.30
N ILE A 21 -7.40 6.65 2.55
CA ILE A 21 -6.85 5.72 1.56
C ILE A 21 -7.98 4.82 1.05
N ARG A 22 -8.77 5.36 0.12
CA ARG A 22 -10.00 4.70 -0.37
C ARG A 22 -9.82 3.87 -1.62
N ARG A 23 -8.78 4.15 -2.41
CA ARG A 23 -8.59 3.55 -3.74
C ARG A 23 -7.17 3.00 -3.88
N HIS A 24 -7.02 2.08 -4.82
CA HIS A 24 -5.71 1.58 -5.24
C HIS A 24 -5.08 2.51 -6.26
N THR A 25 -3.74 2.50 -6.33
CA THR A 25 -3.03 3.07 -7.48
C THR A 25 -3.49 2.41 -8.78
N ARG A 26 -3.62 3.18 -9.86
CA ARG A 26 -3.89 2.65 -11.22
C ARG A 26 -2.64 2.65 -12.10
N ARG A 27 -1.45 2.77 -11.50
CA ARG A 27 -0.19 2.49 -12.19
C ARG A 27 -0.13 1.01 -12.58
N GLU A 28 0.70 0.74 -13.57
CA GLU A 28 0.94 -0.60 -14.09
C GLU A 28 1.14 -1.64 -12.97
N TYR A 29 0.38 -2.73 -13.07
CA TYR A 29 0.45 -3.84 -12.13
C TYR A 29 1.56 -4.81 -12.54
N PRO A 30 2.42 -5.24 -11.61
CA PRO A 30 2.39 -4.93 -10.18
C PRO A 30 3.04 -3.57 -9.88
N PRO A 31 2.39 -2.69 -9.09
CA PRO A 31 2.87 -1.31 -8.92
C PRO A 31 4.11 -1.21 -8.03
N TYR A 32 4.49 -2.31 -7.36
CA TYR A 32 5.71 -2.46 -6.58
C TYR A 32 6.94 -2.87 -7.41
N ARG A 33 6.79 -3.17 -8.71
CA ARG A 33 7.93 -3.39 -9.61
C ARG A 33 8.81 -2.14 -9.64
N ASP A 34 10.12 -2.33 -9.48
CA ASP A 34 11.12 -1.25 -9.43
C ASP A 34 10.85 -0.15 -8.38
N ARG A 35 10.05 -0.43 -7.35
CA ARG A 35 9.61 0.58 -6.36
C ARG A 35 10.75 1.41 -5.78
N LEU A 36 11.92 0.81 -5.51
CA LEU A 36 13.07 1.53 -4.95
C LEU A 36 13.55 2.67 -5.85
N LYS A 37 13.30 2.61 -7.17
CA LYS A 37 13.62 3.66 -8.14
C LYS A 37 12.56 4.75 -8.24
N ARG A 38 11.41 4.58 -7.56
CA ARG A 38 10.23 5.43 -7.70
C ARG A 38 9.96 6.34 -6.50
N PHE A 39 10.75 6.27 -5.42
CA PHE A 39 10.59 7.14 -4.26
C PHE A 39 10.74 8.62 -4.65
N GLY A 40 9.71 9.41 -4.34
CA GLY A 40 9.63 10.84 -4.70
C GLY A 40 9.47 11.11 -6.19
N ALA A 41 9.14 10.12 -7.01
CA ALA A 41 8.94 10.35 -8.43
C ALA A 41 7.68 11.20 -8.68
N VAL A 42 7.72 11.99 -9.75
CA VAL A 42 6.57 12.73 -10.24
C VAL A 42 6.24 12.23 -11.64
N GLN A 43 4.97 11.93 -11.89
CA GLN A 43 4.49 11.36 -13.15
C GLN A 43 3.23 12.08 -13.62
N SER A 44 3.14 12.38 -14.90
CA SER A 44 1.93 12.86 -15.56
C SER A 44 1.12 11.71 -16.18
N GLY A 45 -0.01 12.02 -16.80
CA GLY A 45 -0.87 11.05 -17.49
C GLY A 45 -2.18 10.81 -16.77
N ASP A 46 -2.69 9.58 -16.84
CA ASP A 46 -4.01 9.15 -16.36
C ASP A 46 -3.93 7.99 -15.34
N TRP A 47 -2.74 7.72 -14.80
CA TRP A 47 -2.47 6.60 -13.90
C TRP A 47 -3.20 6.66 -12.56
N ASP A 48 -3.86 7.77 -12.25
CA ASP A 48 -4.62 8.00 -11.03
C ASP A 48 -6.15 7.90 -11.23
N VAL A 49 -6.62 7.91 -12.49
CA VAL A 49 -8.06 8.00 -12.81
C VAL A 49 -8.59 6.94 -13.78
N ARG A 50 -7.72 6.19 -14.47
CA ARG A 50 -8.17 5.11 -15.37
C ARG A 50 -8.95 4.02 -14.61
N ASN A 51 -9.87 3.36 -15.31
CA ASN A 51 -10.76 2.35 -14.72
C ASN A 51 -10.01 1.16 -14.13
N ALA A 52 -8.98 0.68 -14.81
CA ALA A 52 -8.15 -0.45 -14.36
C ALA A 52 -6.66 -0.16 -14.64
N PRO A 53 -5.74 -0.64 -13.79
CA PRO A 53 -4.32 -0.58 -14.10
C PRO A 53 -4.02 -1.48 -15.31
N PRO A 54 -3.12 -1.09 -16.23
CA PRO A 54 -2.57 -2.01 -17.20
C PRO A 54 -1.76 -3.07 -16.46
N GLU A 55 -1.79 -4.30 -16.96
CA GLU A 55 -1.03 -5.40 -16.39
C GLU A 55 0.21 -5.65 -17.23
N ASP A 56 1.35 -5.77 -16.55
CA ASP A 56 2.61 -6.12 -17.20
C ASP A 56 2.53 -7.56 -17.72
N PRO A 57 2.62 -7.78 -19.05
CA PRO A 57 2.45 -9.10 -19.64
C PRO A 57 3.57 -10.08 -19.26
N THR A 58 4.68 -9.58 -18.69
CA THR A 58 5.79 -10.40 -18.20
C THR A 58 5.65 -10.79 -16.74
N TYR A 59 4.61 -10.33 -16.06
CA TYR A 59 4.39 -10.63 -14.66
C TYR A 59 3.66 -11.98 -14.49
N GLY A 60 4.42 -13.03 -14.13
CA GLY A 60 3.87 -14.36 -13.83
C GLY A 60 3.28 -14.53 -12.43
N GLY A 61 3.12 -13.45 -11.66
CA GLY A 61 2.55 -13.51 -10.31
C GLY A 61 1.02 -13.49 -10.30
N PRO A 62 0.38 -13.31 -9.11
CA PRO A 62 -1.06 -13.35 -9.01
C PRO A 62 -1.74 -12.22 -9.79
N PRO A 63 -2.97 -12.46 -10.28
CA PRO A 63 -3.72 -11.48 -11.05
C PRO A 63 -4.05 -10.24 -10.22
N ALA A 64 -4.16 -9.09 -10.89
CA ALA A 64 -4.47 -7.82 -10.23
C ALA A 64 -5.82 -7.86 -9.50
N SER A 65 -6.79 -8.62 -10.01
CA SER A 65 -8.15 -8.77 -9.46
C SER A 65 -8.19 -9.22 -8.00
N LEU A 66 -7.18 -9.96 -7.53
CA LEU A 66 -7.09 -10.37 -6.12
C LEU A 66 -6.75 -9.22 -5.17
N PHE A 67 -6.08 -8.18 -5.67
CA PHE A 67 -5.46 -7.16 -4.85
C PHE A 67 -5.89 -5.73 -5.18
N VAL A 68 -6.61 -5.53 -6.28
CA VAL A 68 -6.96 -4.22 -6.82
C VAL A 68 -8.41 -4.25 -7.26
N SER A 69 -9.20 -3.35 -6.70
CA SER A 69 -10.59 -3.06 -7.12
C SER A 69 -10.79 -1.55 -7.25
N GLU A 70 -12.02 -1.08 -7.49
CA GLU A 70 -12.33 0.34 -7.55
C GLU A 70 -11.99 1.02 -6.23
N THR A 71 -12.63 0.57 -5.15
CA THR A 71 -12.29 0.94 -3.78
C THR A 71 -11.40 -0.13 -3.14
N PHE A 72 -10.75 0.23 -2.03
CA PHE A 72 -9.93 -0.70 -1.27
C PHE A 72 -10.75 -1.80 -0.62
N GLU A 73 -11.93 -1.45 -0.12
CA GLU A 73 -12.84 -2.34 0.61
C GLU A 73 -13.53 -3.35 -0.33
N ASP A 74 -13.74 -3.00 -1.60
CA ASP A 74 -14.25 -3.92 -2.61
C ASP A 74 -13.22 -4.97 -3.09
N SER A 75 -11.96 -4.87 -2.66
CA SER A 75 -10.93 -5.82 -3.09
C SER A 75 -11.15 -7.21 -2.47
N VAL A 76 -10.83 -8.27 -3.24
CA VAL A 76 -10.87 -9.66 -2.73
C VAL A 76 -10.03 -9.80 -1.45
N LEU A 77 -8.86 -9.14 -1.41
CA LEU A 77 -8.03 -9.06 -0.21
C LEU A 77 -8.79 -8.51 0.99
N TYR A 78 -9.44 -7.34 0.88
CA TYR A 78 -10.12 -6.74 2.03
C TYR A 78 -11.30 -7.59 2.48
N ARG A 79 -12.17 -8.00 1.56
CA ARG A 79 -13.33 -8.85 1.87
C ARG A 79 -12.95 -10.18 2.51
N SER A 80 -11.81 -10.76 2.12
CA SER A 80 -11.30 -11.99 2.75
C SER A 80 -10.80 -11.76 4.17
N PHE A 81 -10.20 -10.59 4.45
CA PHE A 81 -9.80 -10.23 5.81
C PHE A 81 -11.02 -9.95 6.69
N GLU A 82 -12.01 -9.22 6.16
CA GLU A 82 -13.27 -8.94 6.85
C GLU A 82 -13.99 -10.24 7.20
N ALA A 83 -14.19 -11.13 6.22
CA ALA A 83 -14.82 -12.44 6.46
C ALA A 83 -14.08 -13.27 7.52
N HIS A 84 -12.74 -13.22 7.54
CA HIS A 84 -11.98 -13.98 8.52
C HIS A 84 -12.08 -13.39 9.93
N PHE A 85 -11.80 -12.09 10.07
CA PHE A 85 -11.64 -11.46 11.38
C PHE A 85 -12.97 -10.99 12.01
N GLU A 86 -13.95 -10.57 11.21
CA GLU A 86 -15.26 -10.12 11.71
C GLU A 86 -16.28 -11.26 11.72
N ASP A 87 -16.33 -12.07 10.65
CA ASP A 87 -17.33 -13.14 10.51
C ASP A 87 -16.85 -14.52 10.99
N GLY A 88 -15.57 -14.66 11.36
CA GLY A 88 -14.99 -15.92 11.85
C GLY A 88 -14.83 -17.00 10.78
N VAL A 89 -14.87 -16.64 9.49
CA VAL A 89 -14.69 -17.58 8.37
C VAL A 89 -13.25 -18.11 8.37
N PRO A 90 -13.00 -19.43 8.38
CA PRO A 90 -11.64 -19.95 8.30
C PRO A 90 -10.91 -19.46 7.03
N TRP A 91 -9.62 -19.14 7.14
CA TRP A 91 -8.83 -18.67 6.00
C TRP A 91 -8.99 -19.53 4.74
N ALA A 92 -9.01 -20.87 4.88
CA ALA A 92 -9.16 -21.81 3.78
C ALA A 92 -10.47 -21.65 2.97
N GLU A 93 -11.50 -21.02 3.55
CA GLU A 93 -12.79 -20.77 2.92
C GLU A 93 -12.90 -19.34 2.36
N THR A 94 -11.90 -18.48 2.60
CA THR A 94 -11.87 -17.13 2.02
C THR A 94 -11.51 -17.15 0.54
N GLU A 95 -12.07 -16.22 -0.24
CA GLU A 95 -11.83 -16.12 -1.69
C GLU A 95 -10.33 -15.93 -2.01
N LEU A 96 -9.62 -15.09 -1.23
CA LEU A 96 -8.18 -14.85 -1.41
C LEU A 96 -7.35 -16.13 -1.28
N VAL A 97 -7.61 -16.93 -0.25
CA VAL A 97 -6.84 -18.14 0.03
C VAL A 97 -7.25 -19.26 -0.92
N GLY A 98 -8.54 -19.39 -1.25
CA GLY A 98 -9.01 -20.34 -2.25
C GLY A 98 -8.29 -20.14 -3.59
N GLU A 99 -8.18 -18.90 -4.05
CA GLU A 99 -7.46 -18.60 -5.29
C GLU A 99 -5.94 -18.79 -5.14
N ALA A 100 -5.35 -18.44 -3.99
CA ALA A 100 -3.94 -18.72 -3.73
C ALA A 100 -3.63 -20.22 -3.75
N LEU A 101 -4.50 -21.07 -3.19
CA LEU A 101 -4.36 -22.53 -3.22
C LEU A 101 -4.52 -23.10 -4.63
N ARG A 102 -5.44 -22.54 -5.43
CA ARG A 102 -5.60 -22.89 -6.85
C ARG A 102 -4.32 -22.60 -7.63
N LEU A 103 -3.77 -21.40 -7.48
CA LEU A 103 -2.58 -20.95 -8.20
C LEU A 103 -1.31 -21.72 -7.81
N VAL A 104 -1.11 -22.09 -6.53
CA VAL A 104 0.08 -22.90 -6.13
C VAL A 104 -0.01 -24.35 -6.63
N SER A 105 -1.20 -24.80 -7.04
CA SER A 105 -1.41 -26.14 -7.58
C SER A 105 -1.15 -26.22 -9.10
N GLU A 106 -0.93 -25.09 -9.78
CA GLU A 106 -0.64 -25.06 -11.22
C GLU A 106 0.80 -25.56 -11.52
N PRO A 107 1.06 -26.11 -12.72
CA PRO A 107 2.40 -26.56 -13.10
C PRO A 107 3.36 -25.36 -13.23
N SER A 108 4.36 -25.27 -12.34
CA SER A 108 5.37 -24.20 -12.25
C SER A 108 4.84 -22.84 -11.74
N PRO A 109 4.38 -22.75 -10.48
CA PRO A 109 3.84 -21.51 -9.95
C PRO A 109 4.95 -20.46 -9.72
N GLU A 110 4.94 -19.38 -10.49
CA GLU A 110 5.80 -18.23 -10.26
C GLU A 110 5.19 -17.29 -9.20
N ARG A 111 5.46 -17.56 -7.92
CA ARG A 111 5.13 -16.65 -6.77
C ARG A 111 3.66 -16.21 -6.72
N VAL A 112 2.85 -16.97 -6.00
CA VAL A 112 1.38 -16.84 -6.01
C VAL A 112 0.85 -15.78 -5.03
N TRP A 113 1.43 -15.70 -3.83
CA TRP A 113 1.10 -14.67 -2.85
C TRP A 113 2.37 -14.31 -2.11
N HIS A 114 2.96 -13.16 -2.42
CA HIS A 114 4.34 -12.83 -2.05
C HIS A 114 5.37 -13.87 -2.53
N GLU A 115 5.76 -14.79 -1.66
CA GLU A 115 6.78 -15.81 -1.90
C GLU A 115 6.22 -17.23 -1.76
N CYS A 116 4.91 -17.38 -1.56
CA CYS A 116 4.25 -18.68 -1.48
C CYS A 116 4.36 -19.43 -2.81
N ARG A 117 4.80 -20.69 -2.73
CA ARG A 117 4.92 -21.63 -3.86
C ARG A 117 4.23 -22.96 -3.60
N THR A 118 3.79 -23.19 -2.37
CA THR A 118 3.16 -24.43 -1.92
C THR A 118 1.96 -24.11 -1.04
N GLU A 119 1.06 -25.08 -0.87
CA GLU A 119 -0.05 -24.99 0.10
C GLU A 119 0.47 -24.73 1.52
N ALA A 120 1.58 -25.36 1.92
CA ALA A 120 2.20 -25.14 3.22
C ALA A 120 2.66 -23.68 3.41
N ASP A 121 3.16 -23.05 2.33
CA ASP A 121 3.49 -21.62 2.38
C ASP A 121 2.26 -20.74 2.53
N VAL A 122 1.15 -21.08 1.87
CA VAL A 122 -0.11 -20.35 2.00
C VAL A 122 -0.65 -20.46 3.42
N ARG A 123 -0.67 -21.66 4.00
CA ARG A 123 -1.10 -21.88 5.39
C ARG A 123 -0.23 -21.12 6.40
N ARG A 124 1.10 -21.18 6.24
CA ARG A 124 2.03 -20.38 7.07
C ARG A 124 1.75 -18.89 6.92
N ARG A 125 1.46 -18.43 5.70
CA ARG A 125 1.14 -17.03 5.43
C ARG A 125 -0.14 -16.59 6.13
N CYS A 126 -1.15 -17.46 6.23
CA CYS A 126 -2.38 -17.18 6.98
C CYS A 126 -2.06 -16.97 8.47
N ALA A 127 -1.27 -17.86 9.08
CA ALA A 127 -0.82 -17.69 10.47
C ALA A 127 -0.02 -16.39 10.68
N ASP A 128 0.84 -16.01 9.72
CA ASP A 128 1.56 -14.71 9.79
C ASP A 128 0.60 -13.49 9.76
N LEU A 129 -0.58 -13.64 9.15
CA LEU A 129 -1.60 -12.59 9.10
C LEU A 129 -2.39 -12.51 10.39
N ASP A 130 -2.69 -13.64 11.02
CA ASP A 130 -3.31 -13.69 12.36
C ASP A 130 -2.38 -13.02 13.38
N ASP A 131 -1.10 -13.42 13.39
CA ASP A 131 -0.06 -12.80 14.21
C ASP A 131 0.10 -11.30 13.93
N LEU A 132 -0.14 -10.85 12.70
CA LEU A 132 -0.10 -9.44 12.33
C LEU A 132 -1.31 -8.69 12.91
N TYR A 133 -2.50 -9.27 12.80
CA TYR A 133 -3.73 -8.72 13.33
C TYR A 133 -3.63 -8.56 14.85
N GLU A 134 -3.38 -9.64 15.58
CA GLU A 134 -3.29 -9.65 17.05
C GLU A 134 -2.24 -8.65 17.57
N ARG A 135 -1.11 -8.54 16.87
CA ARG A 135 -0.06 -7.58 17.25
C ARG A 135 -0.48 -6.14 17.04
N ILE A 136 -1.16 -5.83 15.93
CA ILE A 136 -1.62 -4.46 15.66
C ILE A 136 -2.77 -4.11 16.62
N GLU A 137 -3.66 -5.06 16.92
CA GLU A 137 -4.73 -4.90 17.90
C GLU A 137 -4.16 -4.59 19.29
N ARG A 138 -3.20 -5.38 19.76
CA ARG A 138 -2.59 -5.22 21.08
C ARG A 138 -1.72 -3.98 21.21
N ASP A 139 -0.85 -3.73 20.23
CA ASP A 139 0.24 -2.76 20.36
C ASP A 139 0.01 -1.46 19.56
N GLY A 140 -1.07 -1.39 18.79
CA GLY A 140 -1.27 -0.38 17.75
C GLY A 140 -0.34 -0.56 16.54
N TYR A 141 -0.45 0.33 15.56
CA TYR A 141 0.43 0.30 14.39
C TYR A 141 1.82 0.84 14.72
N ARG A 142 2.87 0.09 14.37
CA ARG A 142 4.27 0.55 14.41
C ARG A 142 4.87 0.59 13.01
N SER A 143 5.42 1.74 12.62
CA SER A 143 6.11 1.90 11.34
C SER A 143 7.37 1.04 11.28
N GLN A 144 7.82 0.72 10.06
CA GLN A 144 9.09 0.02 9.92
C GLN A 144 10.26 0.89 10.39
N ARG A 145 10.17 2.20 10.22
CA ARG A 145 11.17 3.16 10.72
C ARG A 145 11.26 3.18 12.26
N GLN A 146 10.15 2.99 12.98
CA GLN A 146 10.17 2.88 14.45
C GLN A 146 10.84 1.58 14.94
N ARG A 147 10.91 0.55 14.09
CA ARG A 147 11.62 -0.71 14.40
C ARG A 147 13.11 -0.68 14.07
N LEU A 148 13.55 0.32 13.30
CA LEU A 148 14.96 0.51 12.94
C LEU A 148 15.79 0.78 14.20
N GLY A 149 16.82 -0.03 14.42
CA GLY A 149 17.70 0.09 15.59
C GLY A 149 17.21 -0.63 16.85
N THR A 150 15.95 -1.08 16.90
CA THR A 150 15.44 -1.95 17.97
C THR A 150 15.37 -3.42 17.56
N ASP A 151 15.11 -3.68 16.27
CA ASP A 151 15.07 -5.02 15.69
C ASP A 151 16.31 -5.23 14.81
N PRO A 152 17.22 -6.15 15.14
CA PRO A 152 18.46 -6.37 14.39
C PRO A 152 18.21 -6.87 12.95
N ASN A 153 17.01 -7.39 12.65
CA ASN A 153 16.64 -7.83 11.31
C ASN A 153 16.09 -6.68 10.43
N VAL A 154 15.84 -5.50 11.02
CA VAL A 154 15.26 -4.35 10.31
C VAL A 154 16.33 -3.32 10.02
N GLY A 155 16.90 -3.39 8.82
CA GLY A 155 17.80 -2.36 8.28
C GLY A 155 17.07 -1.26 7.49
N PHE A 156 17.80 -0.21 7.08
CA PHE A 156 17.24 0.90 6.29
C PHE A 156 16.56 0.45 4.99
N ARG A 157 17.21 -0.44 4.22
CA ARG A 157 16.64 -1.00 2.98
C ARG A 157 15.41 -1.87 3.25
N HIS A 158 15.33 -2.49 4.43
CA HIS A 158 14.13 -3.23 4.83
C HIS A 158 12.98 -2.25 5.08
N CYS A 159 13.23 -1.14 5.79
CA CYS A 159 12.22 -0.10 6.02
C CYS A 159 11.61 0.40 4.69
N LEU A 160 12.45 0.81 3.74
CA LEU A 160 11.98 1.26 2.42
C LEU A 160 11.21 0.19 1.65
N ARG A 161 11.48 -1.10 1.90
CA ARG A 161 10.77 -2.20 1.23
C ARG A 161 9.47 -2.58 1.90
N HIS A 162 9.31 -2.32 3.18
CA HIS A 162 8.20 -2.87 3.94
C HIS A 162 7.30 -1.81 4.54
N GLU A 163 7.62 -0.52 4.44
CA GLU A 163 6.70 0.56 4.83
C GLU A 163 5.46 0.59 3.92
N MET A 164 4.33 1.05 4.46
CA MET A 164 3.15 1.32 3.65
C MET A 164 3.44 2.49 2.71
N THR A 165 3.12 2.32 1.43
CA THR A 165 3.39 3.35 0.42
C THR A 165 2.11 3.69 -0.32
N VAL A 166 1.90 4.98 -0.52
CA VAL A 166 0.77 5.53 -1.28
C VAL A 166 1.29 6.42 -2.40
N ASP A 167 0.55 6.49 -3.50
CA ASP A 167 0.70 7.53 -4.50
C ASP A 167 -0.28 8.67 -4.21
N VAL A 168 0.02 9.87 -4.71
CA VAL A 168 -0.86 11.04 -4.62
C VAL A 168 -1.40 11.37 -6.00
N GLY A 169 -2.70 11.19 -6.20
CA GLY A 169 -3.39 11.49 -7.46
C GLY A 169 -3.45 12.99 -7.77
N ARG A 170 -3.94 13.35 -8.97
CA ARG A 170 -4.00 14.75 -9.45
C ARG A 170 -4.76 15.70 -8.53
N ASP A 171 -5.73 15.15 -7.78
CA ASP A 171 -6.59 15.88 -6.86
C ASP A 171 -6.17 15.77 -5.39
N GLY A 172 -5.08 15.06 -5.09
CA GLY A 172 -4.61 14.82 -3.73
C GLY A 172 -5.15 13.53 -3.11
N ASP A 173 -5.83 12.67 -3.87
CA ASP A 173 -6.27 11.39 -3.31
C ASP A 173 -5.07 10.49 -2.98
N LEU A 174 -5.13 9.82 -1.83
CA LEU A 174 -4.13 8.83 -1.44
C LEU A 174 -4.49 7.47 -2.03
N LEU A 175 -3.61 6.93 -2.86
CA LEU A 175 -3.82 5.70 -3.61
C LEU A 175 -2.88 4.60 -3.09
N VAL A 176 -3.41 3.52 -2.52
CA VAL A 176 -2.56 2.48 -1.93
C VAL A 176 -1.73 1.75 -3.00
N VAL A 177 -0.43 1.61 -2.73
CA VAL A 177 0.51 0.88 -3.59
C VAL A 177 0.92 -0.43 -2.94
N CYS A 178 1.48 -0.33 -1.72
CA CYS A 178 2.04 -1.42 -0.96
C CYS A 178 1.65 -1.31 0.51
N GLY A 179 1.67 -2.43 1.23
CA GLY A 179 1.17 -2.52 2.61
C GLY A 179 -0.33 -2.80 2.70
N LYS A 180 -0.95 -3.36 1.64
CA LYS A 180 -2.39 -3.67 1.57
C LYS A 180 -2.89 -4.48 2.77
N HIS A 181 -2.22 -5.56 3.16
CA HIS A 181 -2.61 -6.33 4.35
C HIS A 181 -2.64 -5.49 5.62
N ARG A 182 -1.62 -4.64 5.83
CA ARG A 182 -1.57 -3.75 7.00
C ARG A 182 -2.63 -2.66 6.96
N LEU A 183 -3.00 -2.19 5.77
CA LEU A 183 -4.11 -1.25 5.62
C LEU A 183 -5.46 -1.93 5.91
N ALA A 184 -5.66 -3.17 5.45
CA ALA A 184 -6.86 -3.95 5.76
C ALA A 184 -7.02 -4.15 7.26
N VAL A 185 -5.99 -4.66 7.94
CA VAL A 185 -6.00 -4.80 9.41
C VAL A 185 -6.24 -3.46 10.10
N ALA A 186 -5.59 -2.37 9.68
CA ALA A 186 -5.79 -1.06 10.29
C ALA A 186 -7.21 -0.52 10.14
N LYS A 187 -7.88 -0.81 9.02
CA LYS A 187 -9.27 -0.43 8.78
C LYS A 187 -10.25 -1.26 9.62
N LEU A 188 -10.07 -2.58 9.65
CA LEU A 188 -10.89 -3.48 10.47
C LEU A 188 -10.81 -3.13 11.96
N LEU A 189 -9.61 -2.85 12.47
CA LEU A 189 -9.40 -2.43 13.85
C LEU A 189 -9.79 -0.97 14.13
N GLY A 190 -10.27 -0.22 13.14
CA GLY A 190 -10.69 1.18 13.31
C GLY A 190 -9.57 2.11 13.77
N LEU A 191 -8.32 1.88 13.35
CA LEU A 191 -7.19 2.70 13.78
C LEU A 191 -7.31 4.14 13.27
N GLU A 192 -7.04 5.11 14.14
CA GLU A 192 -7.12 6.52 13.78
C GLU A 192 -6.05 6.95 12.77
N ARG A 193 -4.86 6.33 12.82
CA ARG A 193 -3.69 6.73 12.03
C ARG A 193 -2.80 5.56 11.64
N VAL A 194 -2.29 5.59 10.41
CA VAL A 194 -1.26 4.69 9.87
C VAL A 194 -0.11 5.48 9.23
N PRO A 195 1.13 4.98 9.32
CA PRO A 195 2.28 5.63 8.69
C PRO A 195 2.30 5.29 7.20
N VAL A 196 2.48 6.30 6.36
CA VAL A 196 2.64 6.15 4.90
C VAL A 196 3.84 6.92 4.39
N VAL A 197 4.43 6.42 3.30
CA VAL A 197 5.42 7.14 2.51
C VAL A 197 4.85 7.41 1.12
N PHE A 198 4.99 8.65 0.65
CA PHE A 198 4.52 9.08 -0.65
C PHE A 198 5.50 8.66 -1.75
N LEU A 199 5.12 7.63 -2.51
CA LEU A 199 5.97 7.04 -3.53
C LEU A 199 5.97 7.88 -4.80
N VAL A 200 4.83 7.98 -5.49
CA VAL A 200 4.67 8.81 -6.70
C VAL A 200 3.63 9.91 -6.47
N ARG A 201 3.88 11.09 -7.04
CA ARG A 201 2.93 12.20 -7.07
C ARG A 201 2.55 12.53 -8.50
N HIS A 202 1.30 12.92 -8.71
CA HIS A 202 0.86 13.40 -9.99
C HIS A 202 1.43 14.80 -10.27
N GLU A 203 1.83 15.08 -11.50
CA GLU A 203 2.38 16.40 -11.88
C GLU A 203 1.41 17.54 -11.54
N SER A 204 0.13 17.41 -11.91
CA SER A 204 -0.89 18.41 -11.56
C SER A 204 -1.07 18.63 -10.05
N TRP A 205 -0.80 17.61 -9.22
CA TRP A 205 -0.80 17.79 -7.77
C TRP A 205 0.39 18.64 -7.32
N MET A 206 1.57 18.41 -7.90
CA MET A 206 2.76 19.21 -7.65
C MET A 206 2.56 20.67 -8.05
N ASP A 207 1.92 20.94 -9.18
CA ASP A 207 1.59 22.29 -9.63
C ASP A 207 0.64 23.00 -8.64
N ARG A 208 -0.39 22.29 -8.15
CA ARG A 208 -1.29 22.81 -7.13
C ARG A 208 -0.53 23.13 -5.83
N ARG A 209 0.32 22.21 -5.36
CA ARG A 209 1.16 22.40 -4.16
C ARG A 209 2.05 23.63 -4.29
N ALA A 210 2.73 23.81 -5.43
CA ALA A 210 3.58 24.97 -5.70
C ALA A 210 2.78 26.29 -5.78
N ALA A 211 1.63 26.29 -6.45
CA ALA A 211 0.76 27.46 -6.55
C ALA A 211 0.23 27.92 -5.18
N LEU A 212 -0.04 26.97 -4.27
CA LEU A 212 -0.52 27.25 -2.92
C LEU A 212 0.58 27.78 -2.01
N ALA A 213 1.79 27.20 -2.09
CA ALA A 213 2.97 27.69 -1.38
C ALA A 213 3.24 29.17 -1.73
N ARG A 214 3.22 29.52 -3.02
CA ARG A 214 3.38 30.92 -3.50
C ARG A 214 2.32 31.88 -2.99
N ARG A 215 1.12 31.39 -2.71
CA ARG A 215 -0.01 32.19 -2.19
C ARG A 215 -0.06 32.23 -0.66
N SER A 216 0.93 31.64 0.03
CA SER A 216 0.92 31.45 1.49
C SER A 216 -0.38 30.81 2.00
N ARG A 217 -1.04 30.00 1.17
CA ARG A 217 -2.28 29.29 1.52
C ARG A 217 -1.93 27.88 1.97
N ARG A 218 -2.38 27.51 3.17
CA ARG A 218 -2.26 26.14 3.67
C ARG A 218 -3.32 25.26 3.02
N LEU A 219 -2.91 24.07 2.57
CA LEU A 219 -3.82 23.00 2.19
C LEU A 219 -3.84 21.99 3.34
N ASP A 220 -5.03 21.59 3.78
CA ASP A 220 -5.16 20.47 4.70
C ASP A 220 -4.95 19.15 3.94
N HIS A 221 -3.68 18.83 3.71
CA HIS A 221 -3.31 17.62 3.01
C HIS A 221 -2.00 17.04 3.57
N PRO A 222 -1.90 15.72 3.80
CA PRO A 222 -0.76 15.10 4.47
C PRO A 222 0.56 15.22 3.69
N ASP A 223 0.50 15.30 2.36
CA ASP A 223 1.68 15.56 1.51
C ASP A 223 2.18 17.02 1.52
N VAL A 224 1.44 17.93 2.18
CA VAL A 224 1.87 19.31 2.38
C VAL A 224 2.41 19.41 3.81
N PRO A 225 3.69 19.78 4.02
CA PRO A 225 4.19 20.03 5.37
C PRO A 225 3.31 21.03 6.09
N ALA A 226 2.98 20.78 7.36
CA ALA A 226 2.58 21.87 8.24
C ALA A 226 3.75 22.86 8.23
N ALA A 227 3.48 24.15 7.99
CA ALA A 227 4.54 25.14 8.11
C ALA A 227 5.08 25.05 9.55
N ASP A 228 6.41 24.95 9.68
CA ASP A 228 7.10 24.87 10.95
C ASP A 228 6.52 25.93 11.90
N GLU A 229 6.11 25.52 13.10
CA GLU A 229 5.82 26.42 14.22
C GLU A 229 7.11 27.06 14.74
#